data_AF-A0A2M9BSN2-F1
#
_entry.id   AF-A0A2M9BSN2-F1
#
_cell.length_a   1.000
_cell.length_b   1.000
_cell.length_c   1.000
_cell.angle_alpha   90.00
_cell.angle_beta   90.00
_cell.angle_gamma   90.00
#
_symmetry.space_group_name_H-M   'P 1'
#
loop_
_entity.id
_entity.type
_entity.pdbx_description
1 polymer ?
#
loop_
_entity_poly.entity_id
_entity_poly.type
_entity_poly.pdbx_seq_one_letter_code
_entity_poly.pdbx_strand_id
1 'polypeptide(L)'
;MKTSLLALFTFNLFFLLLAVPAPAQTRAALPALPGYWNLETNLVTRDYTIVRFYNDRQELLYEERLTGLCLDLSRGNGLCQRTARQLNGALAQVLRTPEAAAQTMGALAQQLGQSRRVQRVYAVR
;
A
#
# COMPACT_ATOMS: atom_id res chain seq x y z
N MET A 1 -53.59 -17.31 -51.15
CA MET A 1 -52.31 -16.68 -50.80
C MET A 1 -52.26 -16.48 -49.29
N LYS A 2 -51.64 -17.39 -48.54
CA LYS A 2 -51.37 -17.24 -47.10
C LYS A 2 -50.45 -18.37 -46.61
N THR A 3 -49.43 -17.97 -45.85
CA THR A 3 -48.57 -18.71 -44.89
C THR A 3 -47.71 -19.83 -45.50
N SER A 4 -46.38 -19.84 -45.33
CA SER A 4 -45.73 -19.97 -44.03
C SER A 4 -44.29 -19.44 -44.03
N LEU A 5 -44.02 -18.46 -43.16
CA LEU A 5 -42.71 -17.84 -42.87
C LEU A 5 -42.43 -18.03 -41.37
N LEU A 6 -42.39 -19.28 -40.89
CA LEU A 6 -42.24 -19.60 -39.46
C LEU A 6 -41.28 -20.79 -39.26
N ALA A 7 -40.03 -20.67 -39.73
CA ALA A 7 -39.05 -21.76 -39.52
C ALA A 7 -37.62 -21.30 -39.24
N LEU A 8 -37.37 -20.03 -38.86
CA LEU A 8 -36.00 -19.53 -38.64
C LEU A 8 -35.87 -18.59 -37.43
N PHE A 9 -36.63 -18.78 -36.35
CA PHE A 9 -36.62 -17.86 -35.21
C PHE A 9 -36.55 -18.51 -33.82
N THR A 10 -35.99 -19.72 -33.71
CA THR A 10 -35.98 -20.49 -32.44
C THR A 10 -34.60 -20.89 -31.92
N PHE A 11 -33.50 -20.33 -32.44
CA PHE A 11 -32.15 -20.73 -31.99
C PHE A 11 -31.29 -19.60 -31.38
N ASN A 12 -31.75 -18.35 -31.36
CA ASN A 12 -30.94 -17.20 -30.95
C ASN A 12 -31.35 -16.57 -29.60
N LEU A 13 -32.07 -17.29 -28.75
CA LEU A 13 -32.57 -16.76 -27.47
C LEU A 13 -32.14 -17.61 -26.25
N PHE A 14 -30.97 -18.25 -26.29
CA PHE A 14 -30.46 -19.03 -25.15
C PHE A 14 -29.07 -18.59 -24.64
N PHE A 15 -28.45 -17.55 -25.23
CA PHE A 15 -27.09 -17.13 -24.86
C PHE A 15 -26.98 -15.86 -24.01
N LEU A 16 -28.10 -15.33 -23.49
CA LEU A 16 -28.16 -13.98 -22.91
C LEU A 16 -28.38 -13.94 -21.38
N LEU A 17 -28.12 -15.04 -20.65
CA LEU A 17 -28.45 -15.16 -19.22
C LEU A 17 -27.28 -15.47 -18.28
N LEU A 18 -26.03 -15.42 -18.75
CA LEU A 18 -24.83 -15.63 -17.92
C LEU A 18 -23.97 -14.37 -17.76
N ALA A 19 -24.61 -13.23 -17.47
CA ALA A 19 -23.91 -12.07 -16.93
C ALA A 19 -23.74 -12.26 -15.42
N VAL A 20 -22.72 -12.98 -15.00
CA VAL A 20 -22.31 -13.04 -13.59
C VAL A 20 -21.84 -11.63 -13.20
N PRO A 21 -22.49 -10.94 -12.25
CA PRO A 21 -21.99 -9.66 -11.76
C PRO A 21 -20.67 -9.94 -11.03
N ALA A 22 -19.56 -9.53 -11.64
CA ALA A 22 -18.27 -9.52 -10.96
C ALA A 22 -18.38 -8.56 -9.77
N PRO A 23 -17.99 -8.95 -8.55
CA PRO A 23 -18.00 -8.04 -7.42
C PRO A 23 -17.02 -6.91 -7.72
N ALA A 24 -17.55 -5.72 -7.98
CA ALA A 24 -16.77 -4.50 -8.01
C ALA A 24 -16.20 -4.29 -6.60
N GLN A 25 -14.92 -4.61 -6.43
CA GLN A 25 -14.20 -4.35 -5.19
C GLN A 25 -14.04 -2.83 -5.05
N THR A 26 -15.01 -2.19 -4.40
CA THR A 26 -14.86 -0.82 -3.92
C THR A 26 -13.60 -0.79 -3.05
N ARG A 27 -12.57 -0.10 -3.50
CA ARG A 27 -11.37 0.15 -2.69
C ARG A 27 -11.83 0.96 -1.48
N ALA A 28 -12.06 0.29 -0.36
CA ALA A 28 -12.36 0.94 0.91
C ALA A 28 -11.26 1.97 1.17
N ALA A 29 -11.65 3.24 1.30
CA ALA A 29 -10.74 4.27 1.75
C ALA A 29 -10.24 3.85 3.14
N LEU A 30 -8.92 3.74 3.31
CA LEU A 30 -8.32 3.51 4.62
C LEU A 30 -8.84 4.61 5.55
N PRO A 31 -9.37 4.27 6.75
CA PRO A 31 -9.79 5.29 7.70
C PRO A 31 -8.61 6.21 7.99
N ALA A 32 -8.85 7.52 8.00
CA ALA A 32 -7.82 8.50 8.34
C ALA A 32 -7.32 8.20 9.75
N LEU A 33 -6.04 7.86 9.87
CA LEU A 33 -5.39 7.68 11.17
C LEU A 33 -5.24 9.06 11.83
N PRO A 34 -5.45 9.18 13.17
CA PRO A 34 -5.26 10.44 13.88
C PRO A 34 -3.77 10.72 14.09
N GLY A 35 -3.07 11.02 13.00
CA GLY A 35 -1.62 11.23 12.97
C GLY A 35 -1.05 11.02 11.58
N TYR A 36 0.26 11.21 11.46
CA TYR A 36 0.97 11.04 10.19
C TYR A 36 2.41 10.59 10.42
N TRP A 37 3.04 10.11 9.36
CA TRP A 37 4.46 9.79 9.36
C TRP A 37 5.19 10.65 8.32
N ASN A 38 6.47 10.90 8.57
CA ASN A 38 7.38 11.59 7.65
C ASN A 38 8.62 10.71 7.40
N LEU A 39 9.16 10.79 6.19
CA LEU A 39 10.41 10.15 5.79
C LEU A 39 11.40 11.22 5.35
N GLU A 40 12.59 11.18 5.93
CA GLU A 40 13.73 11.95 5.47
C GLU A 40 14.80 10.98 5.00
N THR A 41 15.18 11.05 3.72
CA THR A 41 16.23 10.21 3.17
C THR A 41 17.23 11.07 2.42
N ASN A 42 18.51 10.78 2.58
CA ASN A 42 19.53 11.41 1.75
C ASN A 42 19.55 10.72 0.39
N LEU A 43 18.97 11.36 -0.63
CA LEU A 43 18.92 10.79 -1.98
C LEU A 43 20.27 10.76 -2.70
N VAL A 44 21.28 11.50 -2.19
CA VAL A 44 22.65 11.52 -2.72
C VAL A 44 23.41 10.27 -2.27
N THR A 45 23.48 10.03 -0.97
CA THR A 45 24.25 8.92 -0.39
C THR A 45 23.44 7.64 -0.27
N ARG A 46 22.11 7.75 -0.11
CA ARG A 46 21.14 6.64 -0.01
C ARG A 46 21.48 5.62 1.07
N ASP A 47 22.20 6.04 2.09
CA ASP A 47 22.73 5.21 3.17
C ASP A 47 21.79 5.14 4.37
N TYR A 48 20.76 5.99 4.44
CA TYR A 48 19.78 5.96 5.52
C TYR A 48 18.44 6.60 5.15
N THR A 49 17.43 6.28 5.98
CA THR A 49 16.16 6.98 6.05
C THR A 49 15.81 7.21 7.51
N ILE A 50 15.41 8.42 7.87
CA ILE A 50 14.81 8.74 9.16
C ILE A 50 13.30 8.64 9.01
N VAL A 51 12.67 7.85 9.87
CA VAL A 51 11.21 7.71 9.96
C VAL A 51 10.74 8.43 11.21
N ARG A 52 9.75 9.31 11.07
CA ARG A 52 9.14 10.05 12.18
C ARG A 52 7.65 9.79 12.21
N PHE A 53 7.09 9.58 13.41
CA PHE A 53 5.66 9.45 13.64
C PHE A 53 5.16 10.61 14.49
N TYR A 54 4.06 11.20 14.06
CA TYR A 54 3.41 12.32 14.73
C TYR A 54 1.96 11.97 15.04
N ASN A 55 1.44 12.52 16.14
CA ASN A 55 0.00 12.52 16.38
C ASN A 55 -0.71 13.62 15.56
N ASP A 56 -2.03 13.71 15.72
CA ASP A 56 -2.89 14.72 15.10
C ASP A 56 -2.57 16.16 15.55
N ARG A 57 -1.91 16.33 16.69
CA ARG A 57 -1.42 17.61 17.23
C ARG A 57 -0.03 18.00 16.75
N GLN A 58 0.55 17.25 15.81
CA GLN A 58 1.92 17.44 15.30
C GLN A 58 3.02 17.20 16.34
N GLU A 59 2.70 16.53 17.45
CA GLU A 59 3.70 16.15 18.45
C GLU A 59 4.44 14.90 17.97
N LEU A 60 5.78 14.92 18.05
CA LEU A 60 6.61 13.79 17.70
C LEU A 60 6.43 12.67 18.73
N LEU A 61 5.93 11.52 18.27
CA LEU A 61 5.76 10.33 19.10
C LEU A 61 7.02 9.45 19.08
N TYR A 62 7.64 9.31 17.91
CA TYR A 62 8.80 8.46 17.74
C TYR A 62 9.61 8.86 16.50
N GLU A 63 10.93 8.71 16.60
CA GLU A 63 11.88 8.90 15.50
C GLU A 63 12.90 7.76 15.51
N GLU A 64 13.19 7.20 14.33
CA GLU A 64 14.27 6.24 14.17
C GLU A 64 15.00 6.41 12.84
N ARG A 65 16.33 6.28 12.89
CA ARG A 65 17.20 6.23 11.71
C ARG A 65 17.40 4.77 11.28
N LEU A 66 16.85 4.43 10.12
CA LEU A 66 17.04 3.16 9.45
C LEU A 66 18.31 3.20 8.59
N THR A 67 19.42 2.70 9.14
CA THR A 67 20.70 2.61 8.45
C THR A 67 20.66 1.53 7.35
N GLY A 68 21.27 1.82 6.20
CA GLY A 68 21.34 0.93 5.04
C GLY A 68 20.03 0.83 4.24
N LEU A 69 19.03 1.66 4.56
CA LEU A 69 17.74 1.69 3.90
C LEU A 69 17.43 3.09 3.35
N CYS A 70 17.24 3.19 2.03
CA CYS A 70 16.73 4.37 1.35
C CYS A 70 15.27 4.15 0.95
N LEU A 71 14.35 4.91 1.53
CA LEU A 71 12.92 4.84 1.21
C LEU A 71 12.53 6.04 0.35
N ASP A 72 12.41 5.81 -0.97
CA ASP A 72 11.86 6.77 -1.92
C ASP A 72 10.42 6.38 -2.27
N LEU A 73 9.45 7.13 -1.73
CA LEU A 73 8.02 6.94 -2.02
C LEU A 73 7.48 7.86 -3.13
N SER A 74 8.31 8.71 -3.74
CA SER A 74 7.89 9.71 -4.73
C SER A 74 7.36 9.09 -6.03
N ARG A 75 7.82 7.88 -6.36
CA ARG A 75 7.54 7.25 -7.66
C ARG A 75 6.16 6.63 -7.79
N GLY A 76 5.38 6.56 -6.70
CA GLY A 76 4.00 6.09 -6.71
C GLY A 76 3.78 4.64 -7.17
N ASN A 77 4.85 3.84 -7.27
CA ASN A 77 4.75 2.46 -7.76
C ASN A 77 4.16 1.51 -6.70
N GLY A 78 3.86 0.26 -7.09
CA GLY A 78 3.27 -0.73 -6.18
C GLY A 78 4.17 -1.14 -4.99
N LEU A 79 5.47 -0.87 -5.02
CA LEU A 79 6.34 -1.01 -3.84
C LEU A 79 6.14 0.18 -2.90
N CYS A 80 6.13 1.41 -3.42
CA CYS A 80 5.86 2.61 -2.61
C CYS A 80 4.52 2.50 -1.87
N GLN A 81 3.47 2.02 -2.55
CA GLN A 81 2.16 1.80 -1.91
C GLN A 81 2.20 0.74 -0.82
N ARG A 82 2.99 -0.33 -0.99
CA ARG A 82 3.15 -1.38 0.04
C ARG A 82 3.89 -0.82 1.25
N THR A 83 4.99 -0.12 1.03
CA THR A 83 5.75 0.54 2.10
C THR A 83 4.89 1.56 2.84
N ALA A 84 4.10 2.38 2.14
CA ALA A 84 3.16 3.31 2.77
C ALA A 84 2.11 2.61 3.63
N ARG A 85 1.57 1.45 3.19
CA ARG A 85 0.65 0.64 4.01
C ARG A 85 1.33 0.07 5.26
N GLN A 86 2.58 -0.37 5.14
CA GLN A 86 3.36 -0.83 6.29
C GLN A 86 3.62 0.30 7.29
N LEU A 87 3.95 1.50 6.80
CA LEU A 87 4.10 2.69 7.64
C LEU A 87 2.78 3.11 8.31
N ASN A 88 1.64 3.00 7.61
CA ASN A 88 0.32 3.23 8.22
C ASN A 88 0.01 2.22 9.33
N GLY A 89 0.38 0.95 9.14
CA GLY A 89 0.24 -0.07 10.18
C GLY A 89 1.13 0.23 11.40
N ALA A 90 2.38 0.63 11.15
CA ALA A 90 3.29 1.04 12.22
C ALA A 90 2.77 2.29 12.97
N LEU A 91 2.30 3.30 12.25
CA LEU A 91 1.68 4.50 12.83
C LEU A 91 0.49 4.13 13.73
N ALA A 92 -0.39 3.24 13.28
CA ALA A 92 -1.52 2.79 14.09
C ALA A 92 -1.09 2.14 15.41
N GLN A 93 0.03 1.40 15.39
CA GLN A 93 0.58 0.78 16.59
C GLN A 93 1.26 1.80 17.51
N VAL A 94 2.06 2.72 16.96
CA VAL A 94 2.70 3.80 17.71
C VAL A 94 1.67 4.71 18.38
N LEU A 95 0.57 5.03 17.69
CA LEU A 95 -0.52 5.84 18.24
C LEU A 95 -1.23 5.16 19.41
N ARG A 96 -1.34 3.82 19.40
CA ARG A 96 -1.95 3.05 20.49
C ARG A 96 -1.01 2.85 21.66
N THR A 97 0.27 2.62 21.39
CA THR A 97 1.25 2.25 22.41
C THR A 97 2.61 2.87 22.06
N PRO A 98 2.83 4.15 22.39
CA PRO A 98 4.08 4.86 22.06
C PRO A 98 5.32 4.19 22.66
N GLU A 99 5.20 3.58 23.85
CA GLU A 99 6.28 2.86 24.52
C GLU A 99 6.79 1.65 23.73
N ALA A 100 5.94 1.05 22.89
CA ALA A 100 6.28 -0.07 22.03
C ALA A 100 6.76 0.35 20.63
N ALA A 101 6.99 1.65 20.40
CA ALA A 101 7.35 2.18 19.09
C ALA A 101 8.68 1.60 18.57
N ALA A 102 9.69 1.44 19.44
CA ALA A 102 10.97 0.85 19.05
C ALA A 102 10.84 -0.61 18.59
N GLN A 103 9.99 -1.40 19.24
CA GLN A 103 9.73 -2.78 18.82
C GLN A 103 8.98 -2.83 17.50
N THR A 104 8.00 -1.94 17.34
CA THR A 104 7.22 -1.78 16.10
C THR A 104 8.14 -1.42 14.94
N MET A 105 9.07 -0.49 15.15
CA MET A 105 10.03 -0.10 14.13
C MET A 105 11.08 -1.16 13.86
N GLY A 106 11.59 -1.86 14.86
CA GLY A 106 12.48 -3.01 14.64
C GLY A 106 11.85 -4.07 13.74
N ALA A 107 10.56 -4.40 13.98
CA ALA A 107 9.80 -5.30 13.12
C ALA A 107 9.60 -4.73 11.71
N LEU A 108 9.26 -3.44 11.58
CA LEU A 108 9.10 -2.79 10.28
C LEU A 108 10.41 -2.76 9.49
N ALA A 109 11.52 -2.38 10.12
CA ALA A 109 12.85 -2.35 9.52
C ALA A 109 13.26 -3.74 9.03
N GLN A 110 12.99 -4.78 9.81
CA GLN A 110 13.22 -6.16 9.41
C GLN A 110 12.37 -6.56 8.19
N GLN A 111 11.09 -6.19 8.16
CA GLN A 111 10.21 -6.45 7.02
C GLN A 111 10.65 -5.71 5.75
N LEU A 112 11.09 -4.46 5.90
CA LEU A 112 11.62 -3.64 4.79
C LEU A 112 12.97 -4.19 4.29
N GLY A 113 13.84 -4.63 5.19
CA GLY A 113 15.13 -5.24 4.85
C GLY A 113 15.02 -6.63 4.20
N GLN A 114 14.06 -7.45 4.63
CA GLN A 114 13.79 -8.76 4.02
C GLN A 114 13.21 -8.68 2.60
N SER A 115 12.58 -7.56 2.26
CA SER A 115 12.17 -7.26 0.89
C SER A 115 13.40 -6.96 0.03
N ARG A 116 14.21 -7.99 -0.30
CA ARG A 116 15.47 -7.92 -1.08
C ARG A 116 15.37 -7.12 -2.40
N ARG A 117 14.16 -6.88 -2.92
CA ARG A 117 13.92 -6.03 -4.10
C ARG A 117 14.01 -4.54 -3.80
N VAL A 118 13.72 -4.10 -2.57
CA VAL A 118 14.00 -2.73 -2.13
C VAL A 118 15.52 -2.53 -2.16
N GLN A 119 16.32 -3.41 -1.53
CA GLN A 119 17.77 -3.34 -1.62
C GLN A 119 18.33 -3.41 -3.06
N ARG A 120 17.80 -4.29 -3.92
CA ARG A 120 18.33 -4.46 -5.30
C ARG A 120 17.92 -3.37 -6.30
N VAL A 121 16.82 -2.64 -6.09
CA VAL A 121 16.47 -1.47 -6.91
C VAL A 121 17.37 -0.28 -6.57
N TYR A 122 17.99 -0.27 -5.38
CA TYR A 122 18.83 0.85 -4.90
C TYR A 122 20.33 0.54 -4.85
N ALA A 123 20.74 -0.71 -5.05
CA ALA A 123 22.15 -1.12 -5.25
C ALA A 123 22.61 -1.05 -6.72
N VAL A 124 21.76 -0.62 -7.66
CA VAL A 124 22.10 -0.56 -9.08
C VAL A 124 22.18 0.89 -9.55
N ARG A 125 23.44 1.34 -9.64
CA ARG A 125 24.04 2.50 -10.34
C ARG A 125 23.91 3.88 -9.70
#